data_AF-A0A9E4C8S6-F1
#
_entry.id   AF-A0A9E4C8S6-F1
#
_cell.length_a   1.000
_cell.length_b   1.000
_cell.length_c   1.000
_cell.angle_alpha   90.00
_cell.angle_beta   90.00
_cell.angle_gamma   90.00
#
_symmetry.space_group_name_H-M   'P 1'
#
loop_
_entity.id
_entity.type
_entity.pdbx_description
1 polymer ?
#
loop_
_entity_poly.entity_id
_entity_poly.type
_entity_poly.pdbx_seq_one_letter_code
_entity_poly.pdbx_strand_id
1 'polypeptide(L)'
;MRRPSYHPNPIRGGGNDAYTGVDHVLTEPWKEEAHNVRLVAHSDLNGWGDAFQIQVGGGICYVAASGVNGHDGMTILDVKDPANPKIINQIVDSPAARTHKVLRIND
;
A
#
# COMPACT_ATOMS: atom_id res chain seq x y z
N MET A 1 9.84 -4.43 -16.71
CA MET A 1 9.19 -5.51 -15.92
C MET A 1 7.68 -5.39 -16.10
N ARG A 2 6.97 -6.49 -16.39
CA ARG A 2 5.50 -6.52 -16.43
C ARG A 2 4.98 -6.36 -15.00
N ARG A 3 4.04 -5.45 -14.75
CA ARG A 3 3.32 -5.32 -13.48
C ARG A 3 2.78 -6.69 -13.03
N PRO A 4 2.81 -7.04 -11.72
CA PRO A 4 2.09 -8.21 -11.22
C PRO A 4 0.61 -8.13 -11.64
N SER A 5 0.07 -9.23 -12.16
CA SER A 5 -1.33 -9.29 -12.57
C SER A 5 -2.24 -9.19 -11.34
N TYR A 6 -3.17 -8.24 -11.37
CA TYR A 6 -4.25 -8.14 -10.40
C TYR A 6 -5.05 -9.46 -10.39
N HIS A 7 -5.24 -10.07 -9.23
CA HIS A 7 -6.05 -11.29 -9.11
C HIS A 7 -7.55 -10.89 -9.18
N PRO A 8 -8.28 -11.29 -10.24
CA PRO A 8 -9.64 -10.78 -10.49
C PRO A 8 -10.72 -11.44 -9.64
N ASN A 9 -10.39 -12.42 -8.80
CA ASN A 9 -11.37 -13.14 -7.99
C ASN A 9 -11.27 -12.72 -6.51
N PRO A 10 -12.14 -11.82 -6.04
CA PRO A 10 -12.20 -11.47 -4.63
C PRO A 10 -12.69 -12.64 -3.79
N ILE A 11 -12.02 -12.92 -2.66
CA ILE A 11 -12.49 -13.87 -1.66
C ILE A 11 -13.72 -13.24 -0.96
N ARG A 12 -14.85 -13.95 -0.99
CA ARG A 12 -16.17 -13.49 -0.52
C ARG A 12 -16.22 -13.26 0.99
N GLY A 13 -16.67 -12.07 1.38
CA GLY A 13 -17.10 -11.73 2.74
C GLY A 13 -17.47 -10.26 2.86
N GLY A 14 -18.71 -9.89 2.48
CA GLY A 14 -19.30 -8.59 2.83
C GLY A 14 -19.10 -7.43 1.85
N GLY A 15 -19.49 -7.61 0.58
CA GLY A 15 -19.95 -6.51 -0.30
C GLY A 15 -18.87 -5.71 -1.05
N ASN A 16 -18.52 -6.18 -2.25
CA ASN A 16 -17.66 -5.47 -3.23
C ASN A 16 -18.46 -4.80 -4.36
N ASP A 17 -19.79 -4.98 -4.39
CA ASP A 17 -20.64 -4.68 -5.55
C ASP A 17 -20.70 -3.18 -5.90
N ALA A 18 -20.30 -2.29 -4.98
CA ALA A 18 -20.23 -0.84 -5.21
C ALA A 18 -18.90 -0.36 -5.83
N TYR A 19 -17.85 -1.21 -5.82
CA TYR A 19 -16.49 -0.85 -6.27
C TYR A 19 -15.96 -1.77 -7.38
N THR A 20 -16.60 -2.92 -7.61
CA THR A 20 -16.29 -3.77 -8.78
C THR A 20 -16.83 -3.14 -10.06
N GLY A 21 -15.93 -2.75 -10.98
CA GLY A 21 -16.30 -2.27 -12.31
C GLY A 21 -16.17 -0.76 -12.53
N VAL A 22 -15.67 -0.01 -11.54
CA VAL A 22 -15.19 1.35 -11.78
C VAL A 22 -13.74 1.23 -12.24
N ASP A 23 -13.42 1.76 -13.42
CA ASP A 23 -12.01 1.88 -13.83
C ASP A 23 -11.29 2.81 -12.85
N HIS A 24 -10.53 2.23 -11.92
CA HIS A 24 -9.61 2.97 -11.05
C HIS A 24 -8.32 3.29 -11.79
N VAL A 25 -8.48 3.79 -13.02
CA VAL A 25 -7.40 4.33 -13.82
C VAL A 25 -7.41 5.82 -13.54
N LEU A 26 -6.32 6.35 -12.98
CA LEU A 26 -6.07 7.79 -13.08
C LEU A 26 -6.14 8.11 -14.57
N THR A 27 -7.19 8.82 -14.99
CA THR A 27 -7.49 9.10 -16.42
C THR A 27 -6.32 9.78 -17.12
N GLU A 28 -5.48 10.45 -16.33
CA GLU A 28 -4.20 11.03 -16.70
C GLU A 28 -3.32 11.15 -15.45
N PRO A 29 -1.98 11.11 -15.58
CA PRO A 29 -1.10 11.45 -14.47
C PRO A 29 -1.33 12.92 -14.10
N TRP A 30 -1.81 13.14 -12.88
CA TRP A 30 -1.94 14.49 -12.33
C TRP A 30 -0.54 15.04 -12.08
N LYS A 31 -0.34 16.31 -12.41
CA LYS A 31 0.91 16.98 -12.09
C LYS A 31 1.08 17.00 -10.57
N GLU A 32 2.26 16.62 -10.08
CA GLU A 32 2.61 16.77 -8.66
C GLU A 32 2.42 18.24 -8.24
N GLU A 33 1.64 18.46 -7.20
CA GLU A 33 1.48 19.76 -6.56
C GLU A 33 2.33 19.81 -5.28
N ALA A 34 3.10 20.89 -5.12
CA ALA A 34 3.97 21.09 -3.97
C ALA A 34 4.04 22.59 -3.62
N HIS A 35 4.04 22.90 -2.32
CA HIS A 35 4.29 24.23 -1.79
C HIS A 35 5.18 24.14 -0.55
N ASN A 36 6.37 24.74 -0.60
CA ASN A 36 7.40 24.66 0.46
C ASN A 36 7.79 23.22 0.86
N VAL A 37 7.60 22.26 -0.04
CA VAL A 37 8.00 20.85 0.10
C VAL A 37 8.60 20.37 -1.21
N ARG A 38 9.31 19.25 -1.18
CA ARG A 38 9.87 18.61 -2.38
C ARG A 38 9.80 17.10 -2.22
N LEU A 39 9.40 16.39 -3.27
CA LEU A 39 9.50 14.93 -3.33
C LEU A 39 10.97 14.49 -3.14
N VAL A 40 11.20 13.59 -2.19
CA VAL A 40 12.52 12.98 -1.93
C VAL A 40 12.61 11.63 -2.62
N ALA A 41 11.60 10.78 -2.45
CA ALA A 41 11.48 9.47 -3.08
C ALA A 41 10.02 9.03 -3.13
N HIS A 42 9.75 8.01 -3.96
CA HIS A 42 8.45 7.37 -4.10
C HIS A 42 8.63 5.86 -4.23
N SER A 43 7.77 5.08 -3.59
CA SER A 43 7.65 3.63 -3.79
C SER A 43 6.20 3.34 -4.17
N ASP A 44 6.01 2.55 -5.23
CA ASP A 44 4.69 2.07 -5.64
C ASP A 44 4.25 0.81 -4.87
N LEU A 45 5.01 0.42 -3.84
CA LEU A 45 4.76 -0.75 -2.99
C LEU A 45 4.65 -2.06 -3.79
N ASN A 46 5.34 -2.18 -4.93
CA ASN A 46 5.18 -3.31 -5.88
C ASN A 46 3.74 -3.47 -6.38
N GLY A 47 2.95 -2.39 -6.38
CA GLY A 47 1.52 -2.42 -6.71
C GLY A 47 0.60 -2.81 -5.55
N TRP A 48 1.10 -3.02 -4.33
CA TRP A 48 0.30 -3.26 -3.13
C TRP A 48 -0.22 -1.93 -2.55
N GLY A 49 -0.94 -1.18 -3.38
CA GLY A 49 -1.57 0.09 -3.01
C GLY A 49 -2.75 -0.09 -2.06
N ASP A 50 -3.60 0.94 -1.97
CA ASP A 50 -4.72 1.00 -1.02
C ASP A 50 -4.24 0.99 0.45
N ALA A 51 -3.21 1.80 0.69
CA ALA A 51 -2.57 1.94 1.99
C ALA A 51 -3.47 2.67 2.98
N PHE A 52 -3.46 2.19 4.23
CA PHE A 52 -4.13 2.79 5.37
C PHE A 52 -3.09 3.39 6.31
N GLN A 53 -2.93 2.83 7.51
CA GLN A 53 -2.04 3.39 8.50
C GLN A 53 -0.58 3.14 8.14
N ILE A 54 0.24 4.18 8.31
CA ILE A 54 1.69 4.14 8.17
C ILE A 54 2.31 4.41 9.53
N GLN A 55 3.35 3.64 9.88
CA GLN A 55 4.17 3.92 11.06
C GLN A 55 5.65 3.73 10.76
N VAL A 56 6.47 4.67 11.23
CA VAL A 56 7.92 4.66 11.02
C VAL A 56 8.64 4.64 12.36
N GLY A 57 9.68 3.82 12.50
CA GLY A 57 10.53 3.78 13.68
C GLY A 57 11.81 2.99 13.44
N GLY A 58 12.95 3.49 13.94
CA GLY A 58 14.26 2.82 13.78
C GLY A 58 14.72 2.68 12.33
N GLY A 59 14.21 3.51 11.41
CA GLY A 59 14.46 3.41 9.98
C GLY A 59 13.64 2.34 9.26
N ILE A 60 12.61 1.77 9.90
CA ILE A 60 11.67 0.85 9.28
C ILE A 60 10.30 1.51 9.18
N CYS A 61 9.68 1.38 8.01
CA CYS A 61 8.33 1.84 7.72
C CYS A 61 7.39 0.63 7.56
N TYR A 62 6.25 0.67 8.25
CA TYR A 62 5.19 -0.32 8.17
C TYR A 62 3.97 0.34 7.55
N VAL A 63 3.45 -0.26 6.48
CA VAL A 63 2.29 0.24 5.73
C VAL A 63 1.22 -0.83 5.76
N ALA A 64 0.13 -0.58 6.50
CA ALA A 64 -1.08 -1.40 6.42
C ALA A 64 -1.78 -1.16 5.09
N ALA A 65 -2.36 -2.20 4.51
CA ALA A 65 -3.15 -2.13 3.30
C ALA A 65 -4.38 -3.03 3.45
N SER A 66 -5.56 -2.50 3.16
CA SER A 66 -6.80 -3.26 3.32
C SER A 66 -7.92 -2.66 2.50
N GLY A 67 -7.87 -2.85 1.19
CA GLY A 67 -8.85 -2.24 0.32
C GLY A 67 -9.07 -2.96 -1.00
N VAL A 68 -10.07 -2.45 -1.71
CA VAL A 68 -10.81 -3.17 -2.77
C VAL A 68 -10.04 -3.25 -4.09
N ASN A 69 -9.00 -2.43 -4.26
CA ASN A 69 -8.17 -2.38 -5.47
C ASN A 69 -6.69 -2.66 -5.19
N GLY A 70 -6.38 -3.01 -3.95
CA GLY A 70 -5.04 -3.24 -3.46
C GLY A 70 -4.86 -4.65 -2.95
N HIS A 71 -3.82 -4.80 -2.14
CA HIS A 71 -3.53 -6.04 -1.45
C HIS A 71 -4.01 -5.92 0.00
N ASP A 72 -4.56 -7.00 0.58
CA ASP A 72 -4.91 -7.08 2.00
C ASP A 72 -3.72 -7.62 2.81
N GLY A 73 -3.09 -6.76 3.63
CA GLY A 73 -1.99 -7.12 4.51
C GLY A 73 -1.07 -5.96 4.84
N MET A 74 0.25 -6.20 4.82
CA MET A 74 1.24 -5.20 5.24
C MET A 74 2.49 -5.20 4.36
N THR A 75 2.95 -4.02 3.98
CA THR A 75 4.27 -3.82 3.36
C THR A 75 5.23 -3.23 4.40
N ILE A 76 6.45 -3.78 4.46
CA ILE A 76 7.52 -3.32 5.34
C ILE A 76 8.67 -2.80 4.48
N LEU A 77 9.14 -1.59 4.75
CA LEU A 77 10.23 -0.95 4.04
C LEU A 77 11.38 -0.57 4.98
N ASP A 78 12.61 -0.77 4.53
CA ASP A 78 13.77 -0.03 5.05
C ASP A 78 13.75 1.38 4.45
N VAL A 79 13.72 2.38 5.34
CA VAL A 79 13.68 3.81 5.02
C VAL A 79 14.79 4.58 5.74
N LYS A 80 15.89 3.90 6.13
CA LYS A 80 17.06 4.56 6.72
C LYS A 80 17.68 5.60 5.79
N ASP A 81 17.73 5.28 4.50
CA ASP A 81 18.00 6.25 3.44
C ASP A 81 16.66 6.73 2.86
N PRO A 82 16.20 7.95 3.21
CA PRO A 82 14.91 8.46 2.74
C PRO A 82 14.88 8.72 1.22
N ALA A 83 16.04 8.81 0.55
CA ALA A 83 16.11 8.94 -0.89
C ALA A 83 16.00 7.58 -1.62
N ASN A 84 16.08 6.47 -0.89
CA ASN A 84 16.07 5.12 -1.45
C ASN A 84 15.31 4.13 -0.55
N PRO A 85 13.99 4.30 -0.39
CA PRO A 85 13.17 3.36 0.38
C PRO A 85 13.16 1.99 -0.31
N LYS A 86 13.34 0.91 0.47
CA LYS A 86 13.42 -0.46 -0.04
C LYS A 86 12.40 -1.34 0.64
N ILE A 87 11.55 -1.99 -0.15
CA ILE A 87 10.65 -3.02 0.37
C ILE A 87 11.51 -4.20 0.84
N ILE A 88 11.36 -4.56 2.12
CA ILE A 88 12.08 -5.70 2.73
C ILE A 88 11.16 -6.88 3.02
N ASN A 89 9.85 -6.65 3.14
CA ASN A 89 8.88 -7.74 3.25
C ASN A 89 7.47 -7.28 2.86
N GLN A 90 6.64 -8.25 2.45
CA GLN A 90 5.24 -8.09 2.10
C GLN A 90 4.46 -9.29 2.65
N ILE A 91 3.55 -9.03 3.58
CA ILE A 91 2.80 -10.06 4.32
C ILE A 91 1.36 -10.02 3.85
N VAL A 92 0.88 -11.18 3.38
CA VAL A 92 -0.51 -11.40 2.94
C VAL A 92 -1.38 -11.71 4.14
N ASP A 93 -2.54 -11.07 4.22
CA ASP A 93 -3.57 -11.41 5.19
C ASP A 93 -4.06 -12.85 4.98
N SER A 94 -4.39 -13.53 6.07
CA SER A 94 -5.17 -14.76 5.98
C SER A 94 -6.59 -14.46 5.48
N PRO A 95 -7.31 -15.43 4.88
CA PRO A 95 -8.67 -15.20 4.42
C PRO A 95 -9.55 -14.55 5.49
N ALA A 96 -10.30 -13.51 5.10
CA ALA A 96 -11.18 -12.70 5.95
C ALA A 96 -10.49 -11.80 7.03
N ALA A 97 -9.16 -11.83 7.15
CA ALA A 97 -8.45 -10.82 7.93
C ALA A 97 -8.41 -9.46 7.20
N ARG A 98 -8.22 -8.38 7.95
CA ARG A 98 -8.17 -7.01 7.42
C ARG A 98 -7.09 -6.20 8.16
N THR A 99 -5.96 -5.98 7.53
CA THR A 99 -4.86 -5.18 8.09
C THR A 99 -4.95 -3.71 7.68
N HIS A 100 -5.84 -2.96 8.32
CA HIS A 100 -6.00 -1.50 8.11
C HIS A 100 -5.25 -0.62 9.13
N LYS A 101 -4.71 -1.22 10.20
CA LYS A 101 -4.06 -0.50 11.30
C LYS A 101 -2.73 -1.16 11.66
N VAL A 102 -1.77 -0.34 12.07
CA VAL A 102 -0.47 -0.80 12.57
C VAL A 102 -0.21 -0.15 13.92
N LEU A 103 0.23 -0.95 14.89
CA LEU A 103 0.78 -0.47 16.15
C LEU A 103 2.13 -1.13 16.40
N ARG A 104 3.19 -0.33 16.36
CA ARG A 104 4.52 -0.64 16.86
C ARG A 104 4.53 -0.36 18.35
N ILE A 105 4.81 -1.39 19.11
CA ILE A 105 5.07 -1.31 20.55
C ILE A 105 6.58 -1.15 20.70
N ASN A 106 6.98 -0.15 21.47
CA ASN A 106 8.35 -0.02 21.95
C ASN A 106 8.39 -0.53 23.39
N ASP A 107 9.52 -1.07 23.78
CA ASP A 107 9.91 -1.26 25.17
C ASP A 107 10.07 0.07 25.92
#